data_AF-A0A0D2J9N8-F1
#
_entry.id   AF-A0A0D2J9N8-F1
#
_cell.length_a   1.000
_cell.length_b   1.000
_cell.length_c   1.000
_cell.angle_alpha   90.00
_cell.angle_beta   90.00
_cell.angle_gamma   90.00
#
_symmetry.space_group_name_H-M   'P 1'
#
loop_
_entity.id
_entity.type
_entity.pdbx_description
1 polymer ?
#
loop_
_entity_poly.entity_id
_entity_poly.type
_entity_poly.pdbx_seq_one_letter_code
_entity_poly.pdbx_strand_id
1 'polypeptide(L)'
;MDLRPCQRILTKPPRPSTSYICKNCRSWSSGPRAGRTAVPSNYQTAAKQSQLMKSLQSTEPEDYYVTGELARTLQSLGFQSILMPVKALRRHRDELYKTKVSPSAAIRNALSSQKWRQIYEEALTVAELHLLRDPMVMRQLFHALGRADVHPQNLKKYGFMGLYSLQAALEAGETVAVMDAAMTEIHFRDSLSKPTFELVKEKAFAKVDDYRALTVYLWHMVQMSQTKAVARENYLMAKELYNMVEPGVHTEKMTPLLQSILPPWRVLFRAADHYLYHLGDGPISDSVQEDLDMALREGVSKWNDPQAAELILGQKDEVQKYSQQWVTLATQAAMAGSGKSCFELAMYFLRKDGWYPAVKPQSATKENKSWIGIEWLALSAALSTDNTRDMTMRYVGLAHLLSENGHADEGHSWLAIAKENLDDTYLDPRGEMIAYVDGFYQHWYDKSLLLTKAKDFLEPAREDQQHATR
;
A
#
# COMPACT_ATOMS: atom_id res chain seq x y z
N MET A 1 13.68 -50.08 -34.77
CA MET A 1 14.84 -49.26 -34.37
C MET A 1 14.57 -48.76 -32.97
N ASP A 2 14.55 -49.62 -31.95
CA ASP A 2 15.64 -50.39 -31.36
C ASP A 2 16.70 -49.57 -30.61
N LEU A 3 16.77 -49.88 -29.31
CA LEU A 3 17.90 -49.84 -28.37
C LEU A 3 18.25 -48.51 -27.65
N ARG A 4 17.76 -48.41 -26.40
CA ARG A 4 18.55 -47.99 -25.22
C ARG A 4 19.72 -49.01 -24.99
N PRO A 5 20.61 -48.89 -23.98
CA PRO A 5 21.06 -47.77 -23.11
C PRO A 5 22.61 -47.69 -23.02
N CYS A 6 23.16 -46.73 -22.28
CA CYS A 6 24.44 -46.92 -21.57
C CYS A 6 24.38 -46.32 -20.15
N GLN A 7 24.04 -47.18 -19.18
CA GLN A 7 24.64 -47.13 -17.84
C GLN A 7 26.05 -47.71 -17.93
N ARG A 8 26.94 -47.28 -17.04
CA ARG A 8 28.05 -48.01 -16.36
C ARG A 8 29.08 -46.98 -15.88
N ILE A 9 29.81 -47.09 -14.77
CA ILE A 9 29.90 -47.96 -13.60
C ILE A 9 30.85 -47.22 -12.63
N LEU A 10 30.70 -47.45 -11.34
CA LEU A 10 31.66 -47.17 -10.26
C LEU A 10 33.14 -47.37 -10.64
N THR A 11 34.05 -46.54 -10.11
CA THR A 11 35.34 -46.97 -9.49
C THR A 11 36.13 -45.77 -8.94
N LYS A 12 36.46 -45.79 -7.64
CA LYS A 12 37.70 -45.20 -7.06
C LYS A 12 38.91 -45.92 -7.71
N PRO A 13 40.16 -45.39 -7.79
CA PRO A 13 40.97 -44.73 -6.72
C PRO A 13 41.99 -43.69 -7.33
N PRO A 14 43.19 -43.34 -6.79
CA PRO A 14 43.85 -43.64 -5.52
C PRO A 14 44.43 -42.43 -4.73
N ARG A 15 44.85 -42.70 -3.50
CA ARG A 15 45.82 -41.89 -2.73
C ARG A 15 47.21 -41.93 -3.41
N PRO A 16 48.05 -40.92 -3.15
CA PRO A 16 49.44 -41.14 -2.75
C PRO A 16 49.65 -40.55 -1.35
N SER A 17 49.96 -41.32 -0.31
CA SER A 17 51.29 -41.81 0.12
C SER A 17 52.34 -40.71 0.32
N THR A 18 52.56 -40.47 1.61
CA THR A 18 53.66 -39.84 2.35
C THR A 18 55.09 -40.05 1.80
N SER A 19 55.92 -39.02 1.97
CA SER A 19 57.36 -39.11 2.32
C SER A 19 57.64 -38.06 3.42
N TYR A 20 57.87 -38.39 4.69
CA TYR A 20 59.09 -38.91 5.34
C TYR A 20 60.33 -37.97 5.34
N ILE A 21 60.62 -37.49 6.56
CA ILE A 21 61.94 -37.32 7.21
C ILE A 21 62.63 -35.94 7.14
N CYS A 22 62.70 -35.30 8.33
CA CYS A 22 63.98 -34.97 9.00
C CYS A 22 63.73 -34.98 10.52
N LYS A 23 63.98 -36.10 11.23
CA LYS A 23 65.19 -36.47 11.98
C LYS A 23 65.75 -35.39 12.95
N ASN A 24 65.48 -35.63 14.23
CA ASN A 24 66.34 -35.43 15.41
C ASN A 24 67.11 -34.11 15.58
N CYS A 25 66.72 -33.34 16.61
CA CYS A 25 67.67 -32.89 17.62
C CYS A 25 67.03 -32.93 19.02
N ARG A 26 67.84 -33.37 19.98
CA ARG A 26 67.48 -33.79 21.34
C ARG A 26 67.18 -32.63 22.30
N SER A 27 66.46 -33.02 23.33
CA SER A 27 66.24 -32.40 24.64
C SER A 27 67.43 -31.67 25.27
N TRP A 28 67.17 -30.50 25.84
CA TRP A 28 67.78 -30.03 27.09
C TRP A 28 66.67 -29.84 28.15
N SER A 29 66.85 -30.52 29.27
CA SER A 29 66.32 -30.32 30.64
C SER A 29 66.50 -28.85 31.10
N SER A 30 65.82 -28.24 32.09
CA SER A 30 64.89 -28.64 33.15
C SER A 30 64.47 -27.39 33.97
N GLY A 31 63.19 -27.30 34.37
CA GLY A 31 62.67 -26.60 35.58
C GLY A 31 62.11 -25.17 35.42
N PRO A 32 61.35 -24.63 36.40
CA PRO A 32 60.35 -25.22 37.31
C PRO A 32 58.93 -24.72 36.98
N ARG A 33 57.91 -25.32 37.63
CA ARG A 33 56.51 -24.86 37.61
C ARG A 33 56.42 -23.37 37.99
N ALA A 34 56.14 -22.49 37.02
CA ALA A 34 55.65 -21.14 37.28
C ALA A 34 54.12 -21.13 37.16
N GLY A 35 53.47 -20.59 38.18
CA GLY A 35 52.06 -20.75 38.46
C GLY A 35 51.12 -20.32 37.33
N ARG A 36 49.93 -20.92 37.36
CA ARG A 36 48.74 -20.41 36.66
C ARG A 36 48.58 -18.93 37.00
N THR A 37 49.01 -18.04 36.12
CA THR A 37 48.46 -16.69 36.06
C THR A 37 47.03 -16.85 35.55
N ALA A 38 46.08 -16.75 36.47
CA ALA A 38 44.69 -16.58 36.13
C ALA A 38 44.62 -15.38 35.17
N VAL A 39 44.18 -15.65 33.94
CA VAL A 39 43.79 -14.59 33.01
C VAL A 39 42.72 -13.75 33.73
N PRO A 40 42.79 -12.41 33.70
CA PRO A 40 41.78 -11.57 34.35
C PRO A 40 40.37 -12.00 33.91
N SER A 41 39.41 -12.05 34.82
CA SER A 41 38.04 -12.54 34.53
C SER A 41 37.28 -11.72 33.47
N ASN A 42 37.92 -10.68 32.91
CA ASN A 42 37.38 -9.78 31.90
C ASN A 42 38.03 -10.00 30.51
N TYR A 43 38.90 -10.99 30.34
CA TYR A 43 39.46 -11.32 29.02
C TYR A 43 38.45 -12.15 28.22
N GLN A 44 37.56 -11.48 27.48
CA GLN A 44 36.77 -12.15 26.45
C GLN A 44 37.68 -12.47 25.26
N THR A 45 37.77 -13.74 24.89
CA THR A 45 38.51 -14.17 23.71
C THR A 45 37.91 -13.57 22.44
N ALA A 46 38.76 -13.08 21.52
CA ALA A 46 38.38 -12.52 20.22
C ALA A 46 37.42 -13.42 19.39
N ALA A 47 37.33 -14.70 19.73
CA ALA A 47 36.39 -15.66 19.16
C ALA A 47 34.91 -15.36 19.49
N LYS A 48 34.58 -14.78 20.66
CA LYS A 48 33.20 -14.37 20.99
C LYS A 48 32.78 -13.09 20.26
N GLN A 49 33.70 -12.13 20.10
CA GLN A 49 33.50 -10.91 19.32
C GLN A 49 33.29 -11.22 17.82
N SER A 50 33.99 -12.22 17.29
CA SER A 50 33.78 -12.69 15.90
C SER A 50 32.40 -13.34 15.67
N GLN A 51 31.76 -13.94 16.70
CA GLN A 51 30.45 -14.57 16.56
C GLN A 51 29.29 -13.57 16.51
N LEU A 52 29.40 -12.43 17.20
CA LEU A 52 28.39 -11.35 17.19
C LEU A 52 28.35 -10.62 15.84
N MET A 53 29.52 -10.29 15.26
CA MET A 53 29.62 -9.80 13.88
C MET A 53 29.14 -10.81 12.83
N LYS A 54 29.39 -12.11 13.02
CA LYS A 54 28.79 -13.16 12.16
C LYS A 54 27.28 -13.20 12.26
N SER A 55 26.69 -12.90 13.42
CA SER A 55 25.24 -12.75 13.54
C SER A 55 24.72 -11.62 12.67
N LEU A 56 25.43 -10.47 12.61
CA LEU A 56 25.14 -9.34 11.70
C LEU A 56 25.36 -9.69 10.23
N GLN A 57 26.26 -10.61 9.91
CA GLN A 57 26.63 -10.96 8.54
C GLN A 57 25.85 -12.16 7.94
N SER A 58 25.33 -13.09 8.74
CA SER A 58 24.68 -14.30 8.22
C SER A 58 23.15 -14.27 8.32
N THR A 59 22.53 -14.81 7.26
CA THR A 59 21.12 -15.19 7.04
C THR A 59 20.12 -14.06 6.78
N GLU A 60 20.24 -13.41 5.63
CA GLU A 60 19.22 -13.36 4.55
C GLU A 60 19.63 -12.27 3.53
N PRO A 61 19.19 -12.36 2.25
CA PRO A 61 19.51 -11.32 1.27
C PRO A 61 19.01 -9.98 1.77
N GLU A 62 19.84 -8.95 1.64
CA GLU A 62 19.57 -7.57 2.03
C GLU A 62 18.53 -6.91 1.11
N ASP A 63 17.30 -7.42 1.09
CA ASP A 63 16.15 -6.81 0.40
C ASP A 63 15.58 -5.64 1.22
N TYR A 64 16.46 -4.80 1.78
CA TYR A 64 16.05 -3.57 2.44
C TYR A 64 16.45 -2.39 1.59
N TYR A 65 15.45 -1.68 1.11
CA TYR A 65 15.68 -0.47 0.36
C TYR A 65 16.06 0.66 1.30
N VAL A 66 17.34 1.06 1.29
CA VAL A 66 17.81 2.25 1.99
C VAL A 66 17.37 3.47 1.21
N THR A 67 16.39 4.20 1.73
CA THR A 67 15.89 5.40 1.06
C THR A 67 16.97 6.50 1.04
N GLY A 68 16.97 7.33 -0.01
CA GLY A 68 17.88 8.48 -0.09
C GLY A 68 17.66 9.50 1.03
N GLU A 69 16.49 9.53 1.67
CA GLU A 69 16.25 10.34 2.85
C GLU A 69 16.91 9.76 4.11
N LEU A 70 16.78 8.46 4.36
CA LEU A 70 17.47 7.79 5.45
C LEU A 70 18.99 7.96 5.35
N ALA A 71 19.54 7.80 4.15
CA ALA A 71 20.96 8.03 3.88
C ALA A 71 21.38 9.48 4.21
N ARG A 72 20.60 10.47 3.77
CA ARG A 72 20.87 11.90 4.06
C ARG A 72 20.76 12.22 5.54
N THR A 73 19.77 11.69 6.24
CA THR A 73 19.63 11.88 7.69
C THR A 73 20.83 11.32 8.42
N LEU A 74 21.26 10.09 8.12
CA LEU A 74 22.46 9.50 8.71
C LEU A 74 23.71 10.34 8.45
N GLN A 75 23.91 10.82 7.21
CA GLN A 75 25.03 11.71 6.89
C GLN A 75 24.96 13.03 7.67
N SER A 76 23.78 13.64 7.78
CA SER A 76 23.59 14.89 8.53
C SER A 76 23.82 14.74 10.03
N LEU A 77 23.61 13.54 10.58
CA LEU A 77 23.90 13.19 11.97
C LEU A 77 25.38 12.91 12.20
N GLY A 78 26.18 12.78 11.13
CA GLY A 78 27.63 12.55 11.20
C GLY A 78 28.04 11.09 11.04
N PHE A 79 27.15 10.20 10.56
CA PHE A 79 27.54 8.83 10.20
C PHE A 79 28.33 8.83 8.89
N GLN A 80 29.48 8.14 8.91
CA GLN A 80 30.39 8.03 7.75
C GLN A 80 30.00 6.84 6.87
N SER A 81 29.49 5.77 7.49
CA SER A 81 28.93 4.60 6.81
C SER A 81 27.41 4.63 6.90
N ILE A 82 26.71 4.19 5.85
CA ILE A 82 25.24 4.12 5.86
C ILE A 82 24.76 2.69 6.18
N LEU A 83 25.32 1.69 5.49
CA LEU A 83 24.80 0.32 5.53
C LEU A 83 24.92 -0.33 6.91
N MET A 84 26.06 -0.15 7.58
CA MET A 84 26.33 -0.79 8.87
C MET A 84 25.43 -0.24 10.00
N PRO A 85 25.31 1.10 10.21
CA PRO A 85 24.35 1.64 11.17
C PRO A 85 22.92 1.20 10.89
N VAL A 86 22.47 1.25 9.64
CA VAL A 86 21.11 0.83 9.26
C VAL A 86 20.88 -0.62 9.64
N LYS A 87 21.81 -1.52 9.32
CA LYS A 87 21.69 -2.95 9.63
C LYS A 87 21.62 -3.21 11.12
N ALA A 88 22.49 -2.56 11.90
CA ALA A 88 22.54 -2.72 13.34
C ALA A 88 21.28 -2.15 14.02
N LEU A 89 20.87 -0.93 13.66
CA LEU A 89 19.67 -0.26 14.21
C LEU A 89 18.38 -1.00 13.87
N ARG A 90 18.24 -1.52 12.64
CA ARG A 90 17.06 -2.30 12.25
C ARG A 90 16.90 -3.55 13.08
N ARG A 91 17.99 -4.28 13.33
CA ARG A 91 17.96 -5.47 14.17
C ARG A 91 17.69 -5.15 15.63
N HIS A 92 18.20 -4.02 16.12
CA HIS A 92 17.87 -3.56 17.47
C HIS A 92 16.38 -3.23 17.61
N ARG A 93 15.82 -2.49 16.65
CA ARG A 93 14.38 -2.20 16.59
C ARG A 93 13.55 -3.47 16.49
N ASP A 94 13.97 -4.42 15.66
CA ASP A 94 13.31 -5.72 15.51
C ASP A 94 13.33 -6.53 16.82
N GLU A 95 14.44 -6.52 17.57
CA GLU A 95 14.50 -7.14 18.89
C GLU A 95 13.56 -6.46 19.89
N LEU A 96 13.52 -5.12 19.93
CA LEU A 96 12.61 -4.37 20.80
C LEU A 96 11.14 -4.66 20.49
N TYR A 97 10.80 -4.74 19.20
CA TYR A 97 9.46 -5.08 18.74
C TYR A 97 9.09 -6.52 19.08
N LYS A 98 9.96 -7.49 18.80
CA LYS A 98 9.74 -8.93 19.10
C LYS A 98 9.65 -9.21 20.59
N THR A 99 10.39 -8.46 21.41
CA THR A 99 10.30 -8.53 22.88
C THR A 99 9.12 -7.76 23.46
N LYS A 100 8.26 -7.18 22.60
CA LYS A 100 7.04 -6.45 22.96
C LYS A 100 7.30 -5.25 23.89
N VAL A 101 8.46 -4.59 23.73
CA VAL A 101 8.74 -3.33 24.42
C VAL A 101 7.80 -2.25 23.89
N SER A 102 7.09 -1.54 24.78
CA SER A 102 6.18 -0.46 24.37
C SER A 102 6.93 0.66 23.62
N PRO A 103 6.31 1.34 22.64
CA PRO A 103 6.94 2.47 21.95
C PRO A 103 7.49 3.53 22.91
N SER A 104 6.72 3.86 23.96
CA SER A 104 7.10 4.81 25.02
C SER A 104 8.35 4.43 25.82
N ALA A 105 8.72 3.15 25.83
CA ALA A 105 9.91 2.66 26.52
C ALA A 105 11.04 2.29 25.55
N ALA A 106 10.79 2.28 24.24
CA ALA A 106 11.70 1.71 23.24
C ALA A 106 13.05 2.42 23.22
N ILE A 107 13.08 3.75 23.14
CA ILE A 107 14.33 4.51 23.07
C ILE A 107 15.11 4.43 24.39
N ARG A 108 14.42 4.48 25.55
CA ARG A 108 15.07 4.29 26.85
C ARG A 108 15.72 2.90 26.96
N ASN A 109 15.01 1.85 26.51
CA ASN A 109 15.56 0.49 26.48
C ASN A 109 16.69 0.35 25.47
N ALA A 110 16.60 1.02 24.32
CA ALA A 110 17.65 1.02 23.31
C ALA A 110 18.95 1.62 23.86
N LEU A 111 18.85 2.74 24.59
CA LEU A 111 19.99 3.42 25.20
C LEU A 111 20.58 2.63 26.38
N SER A 112 19.77 1.90 27.14
CA SER A 112 20.23 1.14 28.32
C SER A 112 20.76 -0.26 28.00
N SER A 113 20.51 -0.79 26.80
CA SER A 113 20.87 -2.17 26.44
C SER A 113 22.39 -2.38 26.32
N GLN A 114 22.97 -3.10 27.30
CA GLN A 114 24.40 -3.45 27.29
C GLN A 114 24.78 -4.35 26.12
N LYS A 115 23.89 -5.28 25.74
CA LYS A 115 24.08 -6.18 24.58
C LYS A 115 24.25 -5.37 23.29
N TRP A 116 23.36 -4.41 23.05
CA TRP A 116 23.42 -3.60 21.82
C TRP A 116 24.56 -2.61 21.82
N ARG A 117 24.99 -2.10 22.98
CA ARG A 117 26.23 -1.31 23.08
C ARG A 117 27.44 -2.08 22.58
N GLN A 118 27.61 -3.34 22.99
CA GLN A 118 28.70 -4.19 22.51
C GLN A 118 28.63 -4.42 20.99
N ILE A 119 27.43 -4.67 20.46
CA ILE A 119 27.22 -4.85 19.01
C ILE A 119 27.59 -3.57 18.24
N TYR A 120 27.23 -2.39 18.75
CA TYR A 120 27.60 -1.13 18.12
C TYR A 120 29.10 -0.81 18.21
N GLU A 121 29.75 -1.15 19.33
CA GLU A 121 31.21 -1.00 19.50
C GLU A 121 32.01 -1.84 18.50
N GLU A 122 31.47 -2.98 18.09
CA GLU A 122 32.08 -3.85 17.07
C GLU A 122 31.79 -3.39 15.63
N ALA A 123 30.62 -2.78 15.40
CA ALA A 123 30.12 -2.48 14.06
C ALA A 123 30.41 -1.04 13.59
N LEU A 124 30.64 -0.10 14.50
CA LEU A 124 30.68 1.35 14.22
C LEU A 124 31.98 1.98 14.71
N THR A 125 32.31 3.15 14.16
CA THR A 125 33.44 3.94 14.64
C THR A 125 33.16 4.52 16.04
N VAL A 126 34.22 4.87 16.77
CA VAL A 126 34.07 5.50 18.11
C VAL A 126 33.23 6.78 18.05
N ALA A 127 33.35 7.57 16.98
CA ALA A 127 32.55 8.78 16.78
C ALA A 127 31.06 8.44 16.60
N GLU A 128 30.73 7.48 15.75
CA GLU A 128 29.35 7.02 15.50
C GLU A 128 28.71 6.38 16.73
N LEU A 129 29.51 5.69 17.56
CA LEU A 129 29.04 5.14 18.83
C LEU A 129 28.58 6.23 19.80
N HIS A 130 29.29 7.37 19.85
CA HIS A 130 28.90 8.49 20.70
C HIS A 130 27.56 9.09 20.25
N LEU A 131 27.30 9.15 18.95
CA LEU A 131 26.01 9.58 18.40
C LEU A 131 24.87 8.67 18.89
N LEU A 132 25.06 7.35 18.91
CA LEU A 132 24.04 6.39 19.37
C LEU A 132 23.80 6.43 20.89
N ARG A 133 24.61 7.14 21.67
CA ARG A 133 24.39 7.35 23.11
C ARG A 133 23.55 8.59 23.38
N ASP A 134 23.39 9.47 22.39
CA ASP A 134 22.55 10.66 22.49
C ASP A 134 21.07 10.30 22.28
N PRO A 135 20.19 10.57 23.27
CA PRO A 135 18.75 10.36 23.12
C PRO A 135 18.12 11.12 21.95
N MET A 136 18.61 12.33 21.63
CA MET A 136 18.11 13.15 20.53
C MET A 136 18.45 12.54 19.18
N VAL A 137 19.66 12.00 19.03
CA VAL A 137 20.04 11.27 17.82
C VAL A 137 19.23 9.98 17.71
N MET A 138 19.06 9.23 18.82
CA MET A 138 18.32 7.97 18.80
C MET A 138 16.86 8.16 18.35
N ARG A 139 16.16 9.21 18.82
CA ARG A 139 14.78 9.48 18.37
C ARG A 139 14.71 9.85 16.88
N GLN A 140 15.68 10.63 16.38
CA GLN A 140 15.75 10.99 14.95
C GLN A 140 16.05 9.77 14.08
N LEU A 141 16.88 8.84 14.55
CA LEU A 141 17.15 7.58 13.87
C LEU A 141 15.91 6.68 13.81
N PHE A 142 15.16 6.57 14.91
CA PHE A 142 13.88 5.85 14.93
C PHE A 142 12.86 6.47 13.97
N HIS A 143 12.78 7.80 13.92
CA HIS A 143 11.93 8.53 12.98
C HIS A 143 12.33 8.25 11.52
N ALA A 144 13.60 8.46 11.17
CA ALA A 144 14.11 8.27 9.81
C ALA A 144 13.95 6.82 9.31
N LEU A 145 14.25 5.86 10.18
CA LEU A 145 14.04 4.44 9.88
C LEU A 145 12.55 4.09 9.78
N GLY A 146 11.70 4.71 10.61
CA GLY A 146 10.25 4.58 10.53
C GLY A 146 9.73 5.00 9.15
N ARG A 147 10.16 6.17 8.67
CA ARG A 147 9.84 6.67 7.32
C ARG A 147 10.37 5.78 6.21
N ALA A 148 11.58 5.24 6.35
CA ALA A 148 12.14 4.31 5.38
C ALA A 148 11.36 2.99 5.32
N ASP A 149 10.87 2.48 6.44
CA ASP A 149 10.12 1.22 6.50
C ASP A 149 8.71 1.33 5.90
N VAL A 150 8.11 2.52 5.91
CA VAL A 150 6.82 2.80 5.26
C VAL A 150 6.95 3.22 3.78
N HIS A 151 8.17 3.24 3.24
CA HIS A 151 8.40 3.45 1.82
C HIS A 151 7.80 2.29 0.99
N PRO A 152 7.21 2.52 -0.21
CA PRO A 152 6.53 1.47 -0.98
C PRO A 152 7.34 0.16 -1.18
N GLN A 153 8.65 0.28 -1.38
CA GLN A 153 9.55 -0.88 -1.52
C GLN A 153 9.74 -1.70 -0.23
N ASN A 154 9.55 -1.09 0.94
CA ASN A 154 9.71 -1.73 2.25
C ASN A 154 8.36 -2.05 2.93
N LEU A 155 7.28 -1.36 2.54
CA LEU A 155 5.98 -1.32 3.22
C LEU A 155 5.43 -2.72 3.51
N LYS A 156 5.45 -3.61 2.52
CA LYS A 156 4.91 -4.98 2.63
C LYS A 156 5.59 -5.80 3.72
N LYS A 157 6.91 -5.65 3.90
CA LYS A 157 7.71 -6.45 4.86
C LYS A 157 7.85 -5.75 6.21
N TYR A 158 7.94 -4.41 6.21
CA TYR A 158 8.38 -3.64 7.39
C TYR A 158 7.37 -2.59 7.87
N GLY A 159 6.18 -2.48 7.26
CA GLY A 159 5.20 -1.43 7.58
C GLY A 159 4.85 -1.30 9.07
N PHE A 160 4.56 -2.41 9.76
CA PHE A 160 4.28 -2.39 11.20
C PHE A 160 5.49 -2.01 12.06
N MET A 161 6.70 -2.35 11.61
CA MET A 161 7.94 -1.93 12.26
C MET A 161 8.18 -0.43 12.07
N GLY A 162 7.82 0.08 10.89
CA GLY A 162 7.77 1.50 10.58
C GLY A 162 6.88 2.25 11.55
N LEU A 163 5.61 1.82 11.66
CA LEU A 163 4.64 2.35 12.63
C LEU A 163 5.19 2.36 14.06
N TYR A 164 5.71 1.22 14.53
CA TYR A 164 6.29 1.10 15.87
C TYR A 164 7.39 2.14 16.13
N SER A 165 8.21 2.43 15.12
CA SER A 165 9.37 3.30 15.28
C SER A 165 9.02 4.78 15.19
N LEU A 166 8.03 5.11 14.36
CA LEU A 166 7.43 6.45 14.35
C LEU A 166 6.78 6.75 15.72
N GLN A 167 6.03 5.80 16.28
CA GLN A 167 5.44 5.93 17.62
C GLN A 167 6.52 6.07 18.72
N ALA A 168 7.58 5.27 18.66
CA ALA A 168 8.67 5.36 19.62
C ALA A 168 9.40 6.71 19.55
N ALA A 169 9.68 7.21 18.34
CA ALA A 169 10.28 8.52 18.15
C ALA A 169 9.39 9.64 18.71
N LEU A 170 8.09 9.57 18.40
CA LEU A 170 7.08 10.52 18.86
C LEU A 170 7.00 10.57 20.39
N GLU A 171 6.88 9.41 21.03
CA GLU A 171 6.81 9.28 22.51
C GLU A 171 8.11 9.73 23.21
N ALA A 172 9.24 9.71 22.50
CA ALA A 172 10.51 10.27 22.99
C ALA A 172 10.68 11.77 22.68
N GLY A 173 9.64 12.44 22.20
CA GLY A 173 9.61 13.89 21.98
C GLY A 173 10.10 14.35 20.61
N GLU A 174 10.13 13.49 19.59
CA GLU A 174 10.38 13.91 18.20
C GLU A 174 9.08 14.44 17.56
N THR A 175 8.81 15.74 17.74
CA THR A 175 7.55 16.36 17.31
C THR A 175 7.38 16.46 15.80
N VAL A 176 8.45 16.30 15.02
CA VAL A 176 8.37 16.21 13.56
C VAL A 176 7.73 14.89 13.12
N ALA A 177 7.80 13.84 13.95
CA ALA A 177 7.23 12.53 13.65
C ALA A 177 5.70 12.46 13.83
N VAL A 178 5.05 13.50 14.37
CA VAL A 178 3.59 13.50 14.68
C VAL A 178 2.77 13.14 13.43
N MET A 179 2.99 13.83 12.32
CA MET A 179 2.21 13.61 11.10
C MET A 179 2.52 12.25 10.47
N ASP A 180 3.79 11.84 10.44
CA ASP A 180 4.17 10.55 9.89
C ASP A 180 3.55 9.40 10.70
N ALA A 181 3.57 9.49 12.04
CA ALA A 181 2.94 8.52 12.91
C ALA A 181 1.42 8.49 12.69
N ALA A 182 0.77 9.65 12.65
CA ALA A 182 -0.67 9.76 12.45
C ALA A 182 -1.12 9.16 11.11
N MET A 183 -0.47 9.52 10.00
CA MET A 183 -0.80 8.99 8.68
C MET A 183 -0.58 7.48 8.60
N THR A 184 0.48 6.98 9.24
CA THR A 184 0.78 5.55 9.30
C THR A 184 -0.23 4.79 10.17
N GLU A 185 -0.67 5.36 11.29
CA GLU A 185 -1.73 4.78 12.14
C GLU A 185 -3.06 4.70 11.40
N ILE A 186 -3.47 5.77 10.71
CA ILE A 186 -4.68 5.78 9.88
C ILE A 186 -4.62 4.67 8.84
N HIS A 187 -3.49 4.53 8.13
CA HIS A 187 -3.37 3.50 7.10
C HIS A 187 -3.49 2.06 7.64
N PHE A 188 -2.82 1.76 8.75
CA PHE A 188 -2.76 0.38 9.27
C PHE A 188 -3.88 0.01 10.24
N ARG A 189 -4.51 0.99 10.89
CA ARG A 189 -5.46 0.76 12.00
C ARG A 189 -6.79 1.49 11.85
N ASP A 190 -6.94 2.35 10.83
CA ASP A 190 -8.11 3.21 10.63
C ASP A 190 -8.51 3.98 11.90
N SER A 191 -7.53 4.33 12.73
CA SER A 191 -7.73 4.99 14.02
C SER A 191 -6.44 5.63 14.53
N LEU A 192 -6.58 6.65 15.38
CA LEU A 192 -5.45 7.29 16.05
C LEU A 192 -5.38 6.86 17.52
N SER A 193 -4.18 6.58 17.98
CA SER A 193 -3.88 6.42 19.39
C SER A 193 -3.99 7.76 20.11
N LYS A 194 -4.37 7.70 21.39
CA LYS A 194 -4.54 8.91 22.22
C LYS A 194 -3.30 9.82 22.23
N PRO A 195 -2.05 9.32 22.38
CA PRO A 195 -0.86 10.18 22.36
C PRO A 195 -0.68 10.90 21.02
N THR A 196 -0.86 10.19 19.91
CA THR A 196 -0.77 10.75 18.56
C THR A 196 -1.86 11.80 18.34
N PHE A 197 -3.09 11.51 18.73
CA PHE A 197 -4.23 12.43 18.58
C PHE A 197 -4.04 13.75 19.34
N GLU A 198 -3.62 13.71 20.61
CA GLU A 198 -3.43 14.96 21.39
C GLU A 198 -2.36 15.87 20.77
N LEU A 199 -1.29 15.30 20.23
CA LEU A 199 -0.24 16.07 19.55
C LEU A 199 -0.69 16.59 18.18
N VAL A 200 -1.47 15.82 17.43
CA VAL A 200 -2.12 16.29 16.20
C VAL A 200 -3.05 17.47 16.52
N LYS A 201 -3.86 17.35 17.57
CA LYS A 201 -4.75 18.41 18.04
C LYS A 201 -3.96 19.67 18.42
N GLU A 202 -2.90 19.53 19.20
CA GLU A 202 -2.03 20.65 19.56
C GLU A 202 -1.45 21.34 18.33
N LYS A 203 -0.94 20.57 17.35
CA LYS A 203 -0.42 21.11 16.09
C LYS A 203 -1.49 21.78 15.24
N ALA A 204 -2.69 21.21 15.16
CA ALA A 204 -3.80 21.74 14.37
C ALA A 204 -4.27 23.11 14.88
N PHE A 205 -4.19 23.35 16.20
CA PHE A 205 -4.60 24.61 16.82
C PHE A 205 -3.43 25.53 17.20
N ALA A 206 -2.19 25.13 16.92
CA ALA A 206 -1.08 26.06 16.95
C ALA A 206 -1.34 27.15 15.91
N LYS A 207 -0.95 28.40 16.17
CA LYS A 207 -1.11 29.55 15.23
C LYS A 207 -0.32 29.41 13.92
N VAL A 208 0.12 28.21 13.57
CA VAL A 208 0.91 27.86 12.39
C VAL A 208 -0.04 27.14 11.43
N ASP A 209 -0.06 27.58 10.17
CA ASP A 209 -0.95 27.10 9.09
C ASP A 209 -0.66 25.65 8.63
N ASP A 210 -0.49 24.69 9.54
CA ASP A 210 -0.30 23.28 9.18
C ASP A 210 -1.65 22.61 8.87
N TYR A 211 -2.11 22.86 7.64
CA TYR A 211 -3.36 22.29 7.11
C TYR A 211 -3.43 20.76 7.23
N ARG A 212 -2.29 20.07 7.24
CA ARG A 212 -2.22 18.60 7.35
C ARG A 212 -2.67 18.15 8.73
N ALA A 213 -2.20 18.82 9.78
CA ALA A 213 -2.60 18.53 11.15
C ALA A 213 -4.11 18.77 11.33
N LEU A 214 -4.62 19.88 10.80
CA LEU A 214 -6.06 20.18 10.83
C LEU A 214 -6.88 19.16 10.04
N THR A 215 -6.38 18.70 8.90
CA THR A 215 -7.02 17.62 8.11
C THR A 215 -7.12 16.32 8.89
N VAL A 216 -6.02 15.87 9.50
CA VAL A 216 -5.99 14.63 10.31
C VAL A 216 -6.88 14.76 11.55
N TYR A 217 -6.86 15.92 12.20
CA TYR A 217 -7.75 16.22 13.32
C TYR A 217 -9.23 16.10 12.90
N LEU A 218 -9.63 16.77 11.82
CA LEU A 218 -11.01 16.73 11.32
C LEU A 218 -11.44 15.34 10.86
N TRP A 219 -10.54 14.59 10.20
CA TRP A 219 -10.79 13.20 9.84
C TRP A 219 -11.15 12.35 11.06
N HIS A 220 -10.38 12.48 12.15
CA HIS A 220 -10.63 11.72 13.38
C HIS A 220 -11.91 12.19 14.08
N MET A 221 -12.13 13.50 14.14
CA MET A 221 -13.28 14.08 14.83
C MET A 221 -14.60 13.75 14.12
N VAL A 222 -14.65 13.72 12.78
CA VAL A 222 -15.86 13.34 12.04
C VAL A 222 -16.28 11.90 12.37
N GLN A 223 -15.33 10.99 12.62
CA GLN A 223 -15.65 9.61 13.01
C GLN A 223 -16.14 9.50 14.46
N MET A 224 -15.60 10.32 15.37
CA MET A 224 -15.88 10.22 16.81
C MET A 224 -17.02 11.13 17.29
N SER A 225 -17.40 12.14 16.49
CA SER A 225 -18.40 13.13 16.90
C SER A 225 -19.82 12.57 16.80
N GLN A 226 -20.59 12.77 17.87
CA GLN A 226 -21.98 12.28 17.98
C GLN A 226 -22.96 13.40 18.37
N THR A 227 -22.45 14.59 18.70
CA THR A 227 -23.27 15.71 19.17
C THR A 227 -23.30 16.84 18.15
N LYS A 228 -24.45 17.51 18.08
CA LYS A 228 -24.68 18.67 17.20
C LYS A 228 -23.66 19.79 17.38
N ALA A 229 -23.23 20.06 18.62
CA ALA A 229 -22.27 21.12 18.91
C ALA A 229 -20.90 20.83 18.30
N VAL A 230 -20.40 19.59 18.46
CA VAL A 230 -19.11 19.17 17.91
C VAL A 230 -19.17 19.08 16.38
N ALA A 231 -20.28 18.57 15.81
CA ALA A 231 -20.47 18.53 14.37
C ALA A 231 -20.43 19.95 13.75
N ARG A 232 -21.05 20.94 14.41
CA ARG A 232 -20.99 22.35 14.02
C ARG A 232 -19.56 22.89 14.04
N GLU A 233 -18.81 22.65 15.11
CA GLU A 233 -17.43 23.12 15.26
C GLU A 233 -16.52 22.51 14.17
N ASN A 234 -16.61 21.20 13.95
CA ASN A 234 -15.87 20.51 12.90
C ASN A 234 -16.18 21.07 11.51
N TYR A 235 -17.46 21.35 11.23
CA TYR A 235 -17.89 21.96 9.97
C TYR A 235 -17.28 23.35 9.76
N LEU A 236 -17.31 24.22 10.78
CA LEU A 236 -16.73 25.56 10.68
C LEU A 236 -15.21 25.49 10.47
N MET A 237 -14.51 24.60 11.18
CA MET A 237 -13.08 24.37 10.98
C MET A 237 -12.77 23.80 9.59
N ALA A 238 -13.62 22.93 9.05
CA ALA A 238 -13.44 22.42 7.69
C ALA A 238 -13.58 23.52 6.63
N LYS A 239 -14.44 24.52 6.86
CA LYS A 239 -14.52 25.73 6.02
C LYS A 239 -13.24 26.57 6.10
N GLU A 240 -12.66 26.71 7.29
CA GLU A 240 -11.36 27.39 7.44
C GLU A 240 -10.27 26.64 6.68
N LEU A 241 -10.15 25.33 6.89
CA LEU A 241 -9.21 24.45 6.18
C LEU A 241 -9.35 24.58 4.64
N TYR A 242 -10.57 24.63 4.13
CA TYR A 242 -10.84 24.80 2.71
C TYR A 242 -10.21 26.07 2.13
N ASN A 243 -10.20 27.15 2.90
CA ASN A 243 -9.62 28.44 2.50
C ASN A 243 -8.11 28.54 2.74
N MET A 244 -7.52 27.62 3.51
CA MET A 244 -6.08 27.63 3.83
C MET A 244 -5.20 27.08 2.70
N VAL A 245 -5.75 26.30 1.77
CA VAL A 245 -4.94 25.54 0.80
C VAL A 245 -5.43 25.75 -0.62
N GLU A 246 -4.54 26.23 -1.48
CA GLU A 246 -4.82 26.35 -2.91
C GLU A 246 -4.69 25.00 -3.63
N PRO A 247 -5.55 24.73 -4.63
CA PRO A 247 -5.42 23.56 -5.51
C PRO A 247 -4.07 23.59 -6.24
N GLY A 248 -3.22 22.58 -6.02
CA GLY A 248 -1.91 22.44 -6.66
C GLY A 248 -0.69 22.56 -5.74
N VAL A 249 -0.84 23.06 -4.50
CA VAL A 249 0.23 23.08 -3.49
C VAL A 249 0.50 21.68 -2.90
N HIS A 250 -0.30 20.69 -3.28
CA HIS A 250 -0.24 19.29 -2.82
C HIS A 250 0.93 18.51 -3.43
N THR A 251 2.18 18.88 -3.15
CA THR A 251 3.32 17.97 -3.39
C THR A 251 4.49 18.30 -2.47
N GLU A 252 4.44 17.85 -1.22
CA GLU A 252 5.67 17.66 -0.45
C GLU A 252 6.40 16.40 -0.94
N LYS A 253 7.74 16.41 -0.91
CA LYS A 253 8.59 15.25 -1.25
C LYS A 253 8.50 14.16 -0.16
N MET A 254 7.34 13.53 -0.03
CA MET A 254 7.08 12.42 0.88
C MET A 254 6.70 11.17 0.09
N THR A 255 6.77 10.01 0.75
CA THR A 255 6.31 8.76 0.13
C THR A 255 4.80 8.82 -0.13
N PRO A 256 4.26 8.15 -1.17
CA PRO A 256 2.83 8.19 -1.49
C PRO A 256 1.90 7.91 -0.30
N LEU A 257 2.29 6.99 0.59
CA LEU A 257 1.57 6.70 1.83
C LEU A 257 1.42 7.92 2.76
N LEU A 258 2.49 8.71 2.89
CA LEU A 258 2.52 9.89 3.76
C LEU A 258 1.90 11.12 3.06
N GLN A 259 1.69 11.03 1.74
CA GLN A 259 0.99 12.05 0.94
C GLN A 259 -0.53 11.84 0.89
N SER A 260 -1.06 10.71 1.40
CA SER A 260 -2.49 10.34 1.25
C SER A 260 -3.42 11.10 2.22
N ILE A 261 -3.24 12.40 2.34
CA ILE A 261 -4.10 13.29 3.13
C ILE A 261 -5.38 13.54 2.33
N LEU A 262 -6.53 13.49 2.99
CA LEU A 262 -7.79 13.85 2.33
C LEU A 262 -7.72 15.31 1.84
N PRO A 263 -8.08 15.59 0.59
CA PRO A 263 -8.05 16.96 0.10
C PRO A 263 -9.10 17.81 0.84
N PRO A 264 -8.85 19.11 1.04
CA PRO A 264 -9.72 20.01 1.82
C PRO A 264 -11.19 19.98 1.39
N TRP A 265 -11.47 19.91 0.08
CA TRP A 265 -12.85 19.83 -0.43
C TRP A 265 -13.61 18.62 0.17
N ARG A 266 -12.91 17.49 0.32
CA ARG A 266 -13.49 16.25 0.84
C ARG A 266 -13.70 16.29 2.34
N VAL A 267 -12.82 16.98 3.06
CA VAL A 267 -12.98 17.22 4.49
C VAL A 267 -14.21 18.10 4.74
N LEU A 268 -14.36 19.19 3.96
CA LEU A 268 -15.52 20.07 4.02
C LEU A 268 -16.82 19.31 3.69
N PHE A 269 -16.84 18.55 2.58
CA PHE A 269 -17.98 17.72 2.19
C PHE A 269 -18.43 16.79 3.32
N ARG A 270 -17.51 16.03 3.93
CA ARG A 270 -17.83 15.09 5.02
C ARG A 270 -18.29 15.79 6.30
N ALA A 271 -17.68 16.92 6.65
CA ALA A 271 -18.05 17.66 7.84
C ALA A 271 -19.43 18.35 7.69
N ALA A 272 -19.73 18.86 6.50
CA ALA A 272 -21.03 19.44 6.16
C ALA A 272 -22.14 18.37 6.19
N ASP A 273 -21.92 17.21 5.56
CA ASP A 273 -22.84 16.06 5.56
C ASP A 273 -23.14 15.60 7.00
N HIS A 274 -22.10 15.44 7.81
CA HIS A 274 -22.26 15.07 9.20
C HIS A 274 -23.03 16.13 10.02
N TYR A 275 -22.83 17.42 9.76
CA TYR A 275 -23.59 18.46 10.46
C TYR A 275 -25.05 18.53 10.01
N LEU A 276 -25.33 18.35 8.71
CA LEU A 276 -26.68 18.29 8.16
C LEU A 276 -27.53 17.21 8.83
N TYR A 277 -26.95 16.06 9.16
CA TYR A 277 -27.64 15.00 9.90
C TYR A 277 -28.24 15.47 11.24
N HIS A 278 -27.69 16.53 11.86
CA HIS A 278 -28.17 17.10 13.11
C HIS A 278 -29.08 18.33 12.93
N LEU A 279 -29.34 18.74 11.69
CA LEU A 279 -30.19 19.85 11.33
C LEU A 279 -31.55 19.31 10.85
N GLY A 280 -32.59 20.11 11.09
CA GLY A 280 -33.86 19.96 10.38
C GLY A 280 -33.94 21.04 9.31
N ASP A 281 -34.99 20.95 8.49
CA ASP A 281 -35.25 21.91 7.42
C ASP A 281 -35.22 23.36 7.94
N GLY A 282 -34.53 24.23 7.20
CA GLY A 282 -34.43 25.65 7.54
C GLY A 282 -33.17 26.31 6.98
N PRO A 283 -33.02 27.63 7.18
CA PRO A 283 -32.02 28.45 6.49
C PRO A 283 -30.58 28.05 6.81
N ILE A 284 -30.33 27.48 8.00
CA ILE A 284 -29.01 26.96 8.36
C ILE A 284 -28.72 25.66 7.59
N SER A 285 -29.72 24.78 7.47
CA SER A 285 -29.59 23.54 6.70
C SER A 285 -29.34 23.86 5.22
N ASP A 286 -30.09 24.81 4.66
CA ASP A 286 -29.95 25.24 3.26
C ASP A 286 -28.53 25.75 2.99
N SER A 287 -28.00 26.61 3.87
CA SER A 287 -26.63 27.13 3.74
C SER A 287 -25.56 26.02 3.85
N VAL A 288 -25.73 25.04 4.73
CA VAL A 288 -24.77 23.93 4.86
C VAL A 288 -24.84 23.00 3.65
N GLN A 289 -26.05 22.78 3.10
CA GLN A 289 -26.25 22.03 1.87
C GLN A 289 -25.58 22.73 0.67
N GLU A 290 -25.70 24.05 0.55
CA GLU A 290 -25.00 24.83 -0.47
C GLU A 290 -23.47 24.67 -0.37
N ASP A 291 -22.91 24.71 0.85
CA ASP A 291 -21.48 24.50 1.08
C ASP A 291 -21.04 23.05 0.74
N LEU A 292 -21.88 22.05 1.01
CA LEU A 292 -21.65 20.65 0.65
C LEU A 292 -21.62 20.47 -0.88
N ASP A 293 -22.62 21.01 -1.57
CA ASP A 293 -22.74 20.93 -3.04
C ASP A 293 -21.61 21.70 -3.73
N MET A 294 -21.24 22.88 -3.19
CA MET A 294 -20.09 23.64 -3.64
C MET A 294 -18.80 22.85 -3.49
N ALA A 295 -18.53 22.27 -2.31
CA ALA A 295 -17.33 21.50 -2.06
C ALA A 295 -17.18 20.34 -3.05
N LEU A 296 -18.28 19.68 -3.38
CA LEU A 296 -18.30 18.59 -4.35
C LEU A 296 -18.01 19.06 -5.79
N ARG A 297 -18.68 20.14 -6.24
CA ARG A 297 -18.45 20.74 -7.57
C ARG A 297 -17.02 21.26 -7.73
N GLU A 298 -16.47 21.85 -6.67
CA GLU A 298 -15.09 22.35 -6.66
C GLU A 298 -14.08 21.20 -6.56
N GLY A 299 -14.42 20.09 -5.90
CA GLY A 299 -13.64 18.85 -5.94
C GLY A 299 -13.37 18.38 -7.37
N VAL A 300 -14.37 18.46 -8.25
CA VAL A 300 -14.20 18.17 -9.68
C VAL A 300 -13.47 19.30 -10.40
N SER A 301 -13.98 20.53 -10.34
CA SER A 301 -13.54 21.62 -11.22
C SER A 301 -12.22 22.28 -10.82
N LYS A 302 -11.96 22.42 -9.51
CA LYS A 302 -10.74 23.06 -8.98
C LYS A 302 -9.67 22.04 -8.61
N TRP A 303 -10.07 20.95 -7.94
CA TRP A 303 -9.13 19.95 -7.44
C TRP A 303 -8.84 18.83 -8.43
N ASN A 304 -9.65 18.73 -9.50
CA ASN A 304 -9.59 17.64 -10.48
C ASN A 304 -9.60 16.25 -9.82
N ASP A 305 -10.31 16.12 -8.69
CA ASP A 305 -10.33 14.89 -7.91
C ASP A 305 -11.37 13.90 -8.48
N PRO A 306 -10.93 12.72 -8.96
CA PRO A 306 -11.83 11.72 -9.51
C PRO A 306 -12.86 11.18 -8.52
N GLN A 307 -12.59 11.20 -7.22
CA GLN A 307 -13.54 10.75 -6.21
C GLN A 307 -14.71 11.73 -6.07
N ALA A 308 -14.49 13.02 -6.33
CA ALA A 308 -15.57 14.00 -6.43
C ALA A 308 -16.47 13.67 -7.62
N ALA A 309 -15.88 13.32 -8.77
CA ALA A 309 -16.65 12.96 -9.97
C ALA A 309 -17.52 11.72 -9.73
N GLU A 310 -17.01 10.71 -9.02
CA GLU A 310 -17.77 9.52 -8.66
C GLU A 310 -18.93 9.82 -7.71
N LEU A 311 -18.73 10.69 -6.73
CA LEU A 311 -19.79 11.12 -5.82
C LEU A 311 -20.92 11.88 -6.55
N ILE A 312 -20.57 12.78 -7.49
CA ILE A 312 -21.57 13.49 -8.31
C ILE A 312 -22.39 12.50 -9.16
N LEU A 313 -21.73 11.51 -9.78
CA LEU A 313 -22.43 10.49 -10.57
C LEU A 313 -23.37 9.61 -9.74
N GLY A 314 -23.13 9.50 -8.43
CA GLY A 314 -23.97 8.78 -7.49
C GLY A 314 -25.24 9.53 -7.07
N GLN A 315 -25.28 10.85 -7.23
CA GLN A 315 -26.44 11.67 -6.88
C GLN A 315 -27.56 11.47 -7.90
N LYS A 316 -28.78 11.20 -7.40
CA LYS A 316 -29.96 11.01 -8.26
C LYS A 316 -30.35 12.34 -8.89
N ASP A 317 -30.69 12.28 -10.18
CA ASP A 317 -31.24 13.40 -10.96
C ASP A 317 -30.34 14.65 -11.11
N GLU A 318 -29.12 14.65 -10.58
CA GLU A 318 -28.18 15.78 -10.70
C GLU A 318 -27.48 15.81 -12.06
N VAL A 319 -27.14 14.64 -12.62
CA VAL A 319 -26.50 14.54 -13.92
C VAL A 319 -27.31 13.65 -14.85
N GLN A 320 -27.77 14.22 -15.96
CA GLN A 320 -28.48 13.47 -16.98
C GLN A 320 -27.56 12.39 -17.58
N LYS A 321 -27.97 11.12 -17.44
CA LYS A 321 -27.20 9.98 -17.95
C LYS A 321 -26.95 10.12 -19.46
N TYR A 322 -25.71 9.84 -19.88
CA TYR A 322 -25.22 9.96 -21.26
C TYR A 322 -25.12 11.39 -21.82
N SER A 323 -25.33 12.43 -21.02
CA SER A 323 -24.98 13.80 -21.40
C SER A 323 -23.45 13.99 -21.51
N GLN A 324 -23.01 15.07 -22.15
CA GLN A 324 -21.58 15.40 -22.23
C GLN A 324 -20.92 15.54 -20.85
N GLN A 325 -21.64 16.13 -19.89
CA GLN A 325 -21.20 16.26 -18.50
C GLN A 325 -21.05 14.88 -17.86
N TRP A 326 -22.03 13.98 -18.05
CA TRP A 326 -21.96 12.61 -17.55
C TRP A 326 -20.74 11.87 -18.10
N VAL A 327 -20.48 11.95 -19.41
CA VAL A 327 -19.32 11.29 -20.03
C VAL A 327 -18.01 11.82 -19.45
N THR A 328 -17.91 13.13 -19.22
CA THR A 328 -16.71 13.77 -18.65
C THR A 328 -16.44 13.28 -17.22
N LEU A 329 -17.46 13.32 -16.35
CA LEU A 329 -17.36 12.86 -14.97
C LEU A 329 -17.07 11.35 -14.90
N ALA A 330 -17.76 10.55 -15.71
CA ALA A 330 -17.56 9.11 -15.74
C ALA A 330 -16.15 8.76 -16.22
N THR A 331 -15.59 9.51 -17.18
CA THR A 331 -14.21 9.35 -17.64
C THR A 331 -13.23 9.67 -16.53
N GLN A 332 -13.43 10.78 -15.81
CA GLN A 332 -12.57 11.14 -14.68
C GLN A 332 -12.60 10.07 -13.58
N ALA A 333 -13.79 9.61 -13.18
CA ALA A 333 -13.95 8.55 -12.19
C ALA A 333 -13.32 7.22 -12.65
N ALA A 334 -13.49 6.86 -13.92
CA ALA A 334 -12.91 5.66 -14.51
C ALA A 334 -11.36 5.72 -14.54
N MET A 335 -10.79 6.89 -14.85
CA MET A 335 -9.33 7.10 -14.80
C MET A 335 -8.73 6.93 -13.40
N ALA A 336 -9.53 7.06 -12.33
CA ALA A 336 -9.09 6.75 -10.97
C ALA A 336 -9.29 5.29 -10.55
N GLY A 337 -9.66 4.42 -11.48
CA GLY A 337 -9.84 3.00 -11.22
C GLY A 337 -11.24 2.61 -10.73
N SER A 338 -12.26 3.47 -10.89
CA SER A 338 -13.64 3.06 -10.63
C SER A 338 -14.10 2.04 -11.69
N GLY A 339 -14.08 0.75 -11.33
CA GLY A 339 -14.53 -0.34 -12.20
C GLY A 339 -16.01 -0.22 -12.60
N LYS A 340 -16.84 0.43 -11.77
CA LYS A 340 -18.24 0.73 -12.10
C LYS A 340 -18.34 1.79 -13.21
N SER A 341 -17.64 2.92 -13.06
CA SER A 341 -17.64 3.97 -14.08
C SER A 341 -17.05 3.50 -15.41
N CYS A 342 -16.00 2.65 -15.37
CA CYS A 342 -15.47 1.99 -16.57
C CYS A 342 -16.55 1.17 -17.28
N PHE A 343 -17.32 0.38 -16.53
CA PHE A 343 -18.40 -0.43 -17.09
C PHE A 343 -19.53 0.42 -17.70
N GLU A 344 -19.96 1.48 -17.00
CA GLU A 344 -21.02 2.35 -17.52
C GLU A 344 -20.57 3.10 -18.79
N LEU A 345 -19.33 3.58 -18.83
CA LEU A 345 -18.74 4.16 -20.04
C LEU A 345 -18.64 3.16 -21.18
N ALA A 346 -18.21 1.93 -20.88
CA ALA A 346 -18.16 0.86 -21.86
C ALA A 346 -19.52 0.67 -22.51
N MET A 347 -20.58 0.50 -21.70
CA MET A 347 -21.94 0.31 -22.21
C MET A 347 -22.45 1.53 -22.99
N TYR A 348 -22.04 2.76 -22.64
CA TYR A 348 -22.35 3.95 -23.43
C TYR A 348 -21.71 3.90 -24.82
N PHE A 349 -20.38 3.71 -24.90
CA PHE A 349 -19.67 3.69 -26.17
C PHE A 349 -20.04 2.49 -27.03
N LEU A 350 -20.23 1.31 -26.43
CA LEU A 350 -20.66 0.11 -27.16
C LEU A 350 -22.03 0.30 -27.83
N ARG A 351 -22.97 0.99 -27.18
CA ARG A 351 -24.27 1.32 -27.79
C ARG A 351 -24.14 2.43 -28.83
N LYS A 352 -23.39 3.49 -28.52
CA LYS A 352 -23.16 4.63 -29.42
C LYS A 352 -22.51 4.21 -30.73
N ASP A 353 -21.52 3.34 -30.67
CA ASP A 353 -20.73 2.87 -31.81
C ASP A 353 -21.32 1.61 -32.46
N GLY A 354 -22.50 1.16 -32.00
CA GLY A 354 -23.25 0.05 -32.60
C GLY A 354 -22.64 -1.34 -32.38
N TRP A 355 -21.83 -1.53 -31.34
CA TRP A 355 -21.37 -2.85 -30.89
C TRP A 355 -22.46 -3.64 -30.16
N TYR A 356 -23.30 -2.96 -29.38
CA TYR A 356 -24.28 -3.58 -28.47
C TYR A 356 -25.65 -2.88 -28.48
N PRO A 357 -26.79 -3.62 -28.55
CA PRO A 357 -26.87 -5.04 -28.89
C PRO A 357 -26.42 -5.25 -30.34
N ALA A 358 -25.86 -6.42 -30.66
CA ALA A 358 -25.43 -6.73 -32.00
C ALA A 358 -26.63 -6.66 -32.98
N VAL A 359 -26.65 -5.65 -33.84
CA VAL A 359 -27.64 -5.54 -34.92
C VAL A 359 -27.23 -6.57 -35.99
N LYS A 360 -28.17 -7.43 -36.42
CA LYS A 360 -27.94 -8.36 -37.56
C LYS A 360 -27.36 -7.58 -38.75
N PRO A 361 -26.53 -8.20 -39.60
CA PRO A 361 -25.83 -7.51 -40.67
C PRO A 361 -26.81 -7.05 -41.76
N GLN A 362 -27.51 -5.93 -41.53
CA GLN A 362 -28.14 -5.17 -42.58
C GLN A 362 -27.03 -4.42 -43.29
N SER A 363 -26.62 -4.96 -44.44
CA SER A 363 -25.78 -4.32 -45.46
C SER A 363 -24.61 -3.52 -44.87
N ALA A 364 -23.50 -4.21 -44.66
CA ALA A 364 -22.22 -3.65 -44.25
C ALA A 364 -21.83 -2.39 -45.05
N THR A 365 -22.19 -1.21 -44.55
CA THR A 365 -21.22 -0.13 -44.50
C THR A 365 -20.26 -0.52 -43.40
N LYS A 366 -19.08 -1.03 -43.79
CA LYS A 366 -17.91 -1.24 -42.93
C LYS A 366 -17.44 0.13 -42.41
N GLU A 367 -18.21 0.79 -41.57
CA GLU A 367 -17.66 1.84 -40.74
C GLU A 367 -16.81 1.14 -39.68
N ASN A 368 -15.54 1.53 -39.59
CA ASN A 368 -14.64 1.04 -38.55
C ASN A 368 -15.22 1.45 -37.20
N LYS A 369 -15.90 0.52 -36.51
CA LYS A 369 -16.43 0.77 -35.18
C LYS A 369 -15.27 1.09 -34.24
N SER A 370 -15.44 2.11 -33.41
CA SER A 370 -14.44 2.50 -32.40
C SER A 370 -14.29 1.40 -31.36
N TRP A 371 -13.06 1.08 -30.97
CA TRP A 371 -12.74 0.06 -29.95
C TRP A 371 -12.82 0.60 -28.51
N ILE A 372 -13.09 1.90 -28.33
CA ILE A 372 -13.10 2.55 -27.01
C ILE A 372 -14.05 1.83 -26.04
N GLY A 373 -15.25 1.43 -26.48
CA GLY A 373 -16.18 0.69 -25.63
C GLY A 373 -15.68 -0.69 -25.21
N ILE A 374 -14.91 -1.37 -26.08
CA ILE A 374 -14.29 -2.67 -25.80
C ILE A 374 -13.17 -2.51 -24.77
N GLU A 375 -12.32 -1.49 -24.93
CA GLU A 375 -11.22 -1.18 -24.01
C GLU A 375 -11.74 -0.85 -22.60
N TRP A 376 -12.78 -0.01 -22.50
CA TRP A 376 -13.41 0.28 -21.22
C TRP A 376 -14.05 -0.95 -20.58
N LEU A 377 -14.65 -1.86 -21.37
CA LEU A 377 -15.23 -3.09 -20.85
C LEU A 377 -14.14 -4.01 -20.29
N ALA A 378 -13.04 -4.19 -21.02
CA ALA A 378 -11.89 -4.95 -20.56
C ALA A 378 -11.28 -4.39 -19.28
N LEU A 379 -11.08 -3.06 -19.22
CA LEU A 379 -10.58 -2.38 -18.03
C LEU A 379 -11.55 -2.53 -16.85
N SER A 380 -12.86 -2.43 -17.10
CA SER A 380 -13.87 -2.64 -16.08
C SER A 380 -13.84 -4.05 -15.49
N ALA A 381 -13.52 -5.07 -16.31
CA ALA A 381 -13.37 -6.44 -15.84
C ALA A 381 -12.10 -6.59 -14.98
N ALA A 382 -10.98 -6.05 -15.44
CA ALA A 382 -9.70 -6.09 -14.72
C ALA A 382 -9.76 -5.38 -13.35
N LEU A 383 -10.53 -4.29 -13.26
CA LEU A 383 -10.71 -3.51 -12.03
C LEU A 383 -11.76 -4.09 -11.06
N SER A 384 -12.49 -5.16 -11.43
CA SER A 384 -13.44 -5.85 -10.53
C SER A 384 -12.72 -6.78 -9.54
N THR A 385 -11.62 -6.32 -8.94
CA THR A 385 -10.77 -7.08 -8.01
C THR A 385 -11.38 -7.26 -6.63
N ASP A 386 -12.62 -6.83 -6.42
CA ASP A 386 -13.42 -7.01 -5.20
C ASP A 386 -14.55 -8.03 -5.39
N ASN A 387 -14.86 -8.40 -6.64
CA ASN A 387 -15.94 -9.31 -6.99
C ASN A 387 -15.56 -10.16 -8.22
N THR A 388 -15.09 -11.38 -7.95
CA THR A 388 -14.69 -12.36 -8.98
C THR A 388 -15.83 -12.74 -9.92
N ARG A 389 -17.08 -12.68 -9.46
CA ARG A 389 -18.25 -12.92 -10.30
C ARG A 389 -18.41 -11.80 -11.33
N ASP A 390 -18.33 -10.54 -10.90
CA ASP A 390 -18.44 -9.40 -11.83
C ASP A 390 -17.29 -9.39 -12.85
N MET A 391 -16.06 -9.65 -12.39
CA MET A 391 -14.90 -9.82 -13.27
C MET A 391 -15.17 -10.89 -14.34
N THR A 392 -15.63 -12.07 -13.89
CA THR A 392 -15.93 -13.20 -14.78
C THR A 392 -17.02 -12.85 -15.79
N MET A 393 -18.15 -12.31 -15.33
CA MET A 393 -19.28 -11.96 -16.20
C MET A 393 -18.89 -10.90 -17.23
N ARG A 394 -18.07 -9.90 -16.85
CA ARG A 394 -17.59 -8.88 -17.78
C ARG A 394 -16.63 -9.45 -18.83
N TYR A 395 -15.71 -10.32 -18.45
CA TYR A 395 -14.81 -10.98 -19.40
C TYR A 395 -15.54 -11.92 -20.36
N VAL A 396 -16.45 -12.75 -19.85
CA VAL A 396 -17.25 -13.65 -20.68
C VAL A 396 -18.18 -12.83 -21.58
N GLY A 397 -18.83 -11.80 -21.05
CA GLY A 397 -19.65 -10.88 -21.83
C GLY A 397 -18.88 -10.16 -22.93
N LEU A 398 -17.64 -9.74 -22.67
CA LEU A 398 -16.73 -9.17 -23.67
C LEU A 398 -16.38 -10.18 -24.77
N ALA A 399 -16.04 -11.42 -24.40
CA ALA A 399 -15.73 -12.47 -25.35
C ALA A 399 -16.92 -12.74 -26.29
N HIS A 400 -18.13 -12.86 -25.74
CA HIS A 400 -19.35 -13.07 -26.53
C HIS A 400 -19.68 -11.87 -27.41
N LEU A 401 -19.49 -10.64 -26.91
CA LEU A 401 -19.69 -9.42 -27.68
C LEU A 401 -18.79 -9.36 -28.94
N LEU A 402 -17.52 -9.73 -28.77
CA LEU A 402 -16.56 -9.80 -29.89
C LEU A 402 -16.96 -10.89 -30.89
N SER A 403 -17.31 -12.09 -30.41
CA SER A 403 -17.79 -13.19 -31.26
C SER A 403 -19.02 -12.81 -32.08
N GLU A 404 -20.03 -12.19 -31.47
CA GLU A 404 -21.24 -11.70 -32.14
C GLU A 404 -20.96 -10.68 -33.25
N ASN A 405 -19.85 -9.94 -33.14
CA ASN A 405 -19.42 -8.93 -34.10
C ASN A 405 -18.34 -9.44 -35.09
N GLY A 406 -18.07 -10.75 -35.12
CA GLY A 406 -17.14 -11.37 -36.07
C GLY A 406 -15.67 -11.42 -35.63
N HIS A 407 -15.39 -11.15 -34.35
CA HIS A 407 -14.07 -11.16 -33.72
C HIS A 407 -13.94 -12.34 -32.73
N ALA A 408 -14.26 -13.55 -33.19
CA ALA A 408 -14.32 -14.73 -32.32
C ALA A 408 -12.95 -15.12 -31.74
N ASP A 409 -11.86 -14.95 -32.49
CA ASP A 409 -10.51 -15.30 -32.05
C ASP A 409 -9.98 -14.32 -31.00
N GLU A 410 -10.29 -13.03 -31.15
CA GLU A 410 -10.02 -12.03 -30.12
C GLU A 410 -10.85 -12.29 -28.86
N GLY A 411 -12.13 -12.65 -29.02
CA GLY A 411 -12.99 -13.05 -27.90
C GLY A 411 -12.43 -14.25 -27.12
N HIS A 412 -11.93 -15.26 -27.83
CA HIS A 412 -11.28 -16.43 -27.21
C HIS A 412 -10.05 -16.04 -26.39
N SER A 413 -9.24 -15.11 -26.90
CA SER A 413 -8.02 -14.63 -26.23
C SER A 413 -8.33 -13.93 -24.90
N TRP A 414 -9.45 -13.21 -24.80
CA TRP A 414 -9.88 -12.57 -23.55
C TRP A 414 -10.25 -13.56 -22.44
N LEU A 415 -10.71 -14.76 -22.78
CA LEU A 415 -10.97 -15.80 -21.78
C LEU A 415 -9.67 -16.31 -21.14
N ALA A 416 -8.54 -16.31 -21.87
CA ALA A 416 -7.25 -16.63 -21.29
C ALA A 416 -6.78 -15.55 -20.29
N ILE A 417 -6.93 -14.27 -20.66
CA ILE A 417 -6.62 -13.13 -19.79
C ILE A 417 -7.49 -13.16 -18.51
N ALA A 418 -8.77 -13.50 -18.66
CA ALA A 418 -9.68 -13.63 -17.52
C ALA A 418 -9.19 -14.65 -16.49
N LYS A 419 -8.63 -15.78 -16.93
CA LYS A 419 -8.08 -16.81 -16.05
C LYS A 419 -6.85 -16.31 -15.28
N GLU A 420 -5.93 -15.63 -15.96
CA GLU A 420 -4.74 -15.03 -15.34
C GLU A 420 -5.14 -14.01 -14.26
N ASN A 421 -6.05 -13.10 -14.59
CA ASN A 421 -6.51 -12.09 -13.64
C ASN A 421 -7.28 -12.69 -12.46
N LEU A 422 -8.09 -13.73 -12.67
CA LEU A 422 -8.77 -14.42 -11.58
C LEU A 422 -7.79 -15.10 -10.61
N ASP A 423 -6.75 -15.75 -11.14
CA ASP A 423 -5.71 -16.40 -10.34
C ASP A 423 -4.95 -15.37 -9.48
N ASP A 424 -4.62 -14.21 -10.07
CA ASP A 424 -3.91 -13.12 -9.39
C ASP A 424 -4.69 -12.45 -8.25
N THR A 425 -6.03 -12.51 -8.26
CA THR A 425 -6.84 -11.89 -7.19
C THR A 425 -6.87 -12.68 -5.89
N TYR A 426 -6.61 -14.00 -5.92
CA TYR A 426 -6.81 -14.92 -4.79
C TYR A 426 -8.24 -14.91 -4.19
N LEU A 427 -9.22 -14.34 -4.90
CA LEU A 427 -10.60 -14.19 -4.44
C LEU A 427 -11.53 -15.33 -4.88
N ASP A 428 -11.00 -16.31 -5.61
CA ASP A 428 -11.68 -17.56 -5.97
C ASP A 428 -11.00 -18.78 -5.32
N PRO A 429 -11.12 -18.96 -3.99
CA PRO A 429 -10.37 -19.98 -3.24
C PRO A 429 -10.76 -21.42 -3.63
N ARG A 430 -11.88 -21.61 -4.33
CA ARG A 430 -12.36 -22.92 -4.80
C ARG A 430 -12.14 -23.13 -6.31
N GLY A 431 -11.66 -22.11 -7.02
CA GLY A 431 -11.49 -22.15 -8.47
C GLY A 431 -12.81 -22.29 -9.24
N GLU A 432 -13.94 -21.93 -8.65
CA GLU A 432 -15.27 -22.10 -9.27
C GLU A 432 -15.43 -21.18 -10.49
N MET A 433 -14.97 -19.93 -10.39
CA MET A 433 -15.03 -18.97 -11.49
C MET A 433 -13.96 -19.26 -12.54
N ILE A 434 -12.76 -19.69 -12.13
CA ILE A 434 -11.71 -20.15 -13.05
C ILE A 434 -12.22 -21.32 -13.88
N ALA A 435 -12.84 -22.33 -13.25
CA ALA A 435 -13.44 -23.47 -13.94
C ALA A 435 -14.59 -23.06 -14.86
N TYR A 436 -15.39 -22.07 -14.45
CA TYR A 436 -16.48 -21.53 -15.26
C TYR A 436 -15.95 -20.89 -16.55
N VAL A 437 -14.94 -20.02 -16.46
CA VAL A 437 -14.26 -19.43 -17.63
C VAL A 437 -13.59 -20.49 -18.49
N ASP A 438 -12.96 -21.50 -17.87
CA ASP A 438 -12.30 -22.59 -18.59
C ASP A 438 -13.29 -23.41 -19.42
N GLY A 439 -14.53 -23.58 -18.94
CA GLY A 439 -15.61 -24.18 -19.73
C GLY A 439 -15.89 -23.43 -21.03
N PHE A 440 -15.96 -22.09 -20.99
CA PHE A 440 -16.10 -21.29 -22.21
C PHE A 440 -14.86 -21.35 -23.10
N TYR A 441 -13.66 -21.37 -22.50
CA TYR A 441 -12.40 -21.44 -23.23
C TYR A 441 -12.29 -22.75 -24.03
N GLN A 442 -12.52 -23.89 -23.39
CA GLN A 442 -12.39 -25.21 -24.03
C GLN A 442 -13.43 -25.46 -25.13
N HIS A 443 -14.62 -24.90 -24.97
CA HIS A 443 -15.77 -25.15 -25.84
C HIS A 443 -16.12 -23.96 -26.74
N TRP A 444 -15.23 -22.98 -26.89
CA TRP A 444 -15.54 -21.68 -27.51
C TRP A 444 -16.17 -21.76 -28.91
N TYR A 445 -15.74 -22.73 -29.71
CA TYR A 445 -16.24 -22.93 -31.08
C TYR A 445 -17.42 -23.92 -31.17
N ASP A 446 -17.94 -24.39 -30.03
CA ASP A 446 -19.11 -25.27 -29.98
C ASP A 446 -20.41 -24.50 -30.24
N LYS A 447 -21.26 -25.05 -31.13
CA LYS A 447 -22.49 -24.39 -31.58
C LYS A 447 -23.52 -24.11 -30.48
N SER A 448 -23.47 -24.84 -29.37
CA SER A 448 -24.35 -24.65 -28.22
C SER A 448 -24.02 -23.38 -27.42
N LEU A 449 -22.74 -23.01 -27.32
CA LEU A 449 -22.31 -21.79 -26.63
C LEU A 449 -22.50 -20.53 -27.48
N LEU A 450 -22.59 -20.68 -28.81
CA LEU A 450 -23.00 -19.60 -29.73
C LEU A 450 -24.46 -19.13 -29.53
N LEU A 451 -25.28 -19.88 -28.78
CA LEU A 451 -26.64 -19.45 -28.42
C LEU A 451 -26.64 -18.45 -27.26
N THR A 452 -25.60 -18.48 -26.41
CA THR A 452 -25.43 -17.52 -25.32
C THR A 452 -24.93 -16.20 -25.87
N LYS A 453 -25.54 -15.10 -25.42
CA LYS A 453 -25.27 -13.76 -25.94
C LYS A 453 -24.62 -12.87 -24.91
N ALA A 454 -23.91 -11.85 -25.36
CA ALA A 454 -23.28 -10.83 -24.52
C ALA A 454 -24.26 -10.24 -23.49
N LYS A 455 -25.52 -10.03 -23.87
CA LYS A 455 -26.58 -9.51 -23.00
C LYS A 455 -26.83 -10.37 -21.75
N ASP A 456 -26.62 -11.69 -21.85
CA ASP A 456 -26.90 -12.62 -20.76
C ASP A 456 -25.90 -12.45 -19.60
N PHE A 457 -24.77 -11.78 -19.89
CA PHE A 457 -23.70 -11.49 -18.94
C PHE A 457 -23.61 -9.99 -18.58
N LEU A 458 -23.79 -9.10 -19.56
CA LEU A 458 -23.64 -7.65 -19.38
C LEU A 458 -24.92 -6.97 -18.86
N GLU A 459 -26.08 -7.61 -19.04
CA GLU A 459 -27.38 -7.14 -18.56
C GLU A 459 -28.20 -8.33 -18.03
N PRO A 460 -27.72 -9.05 -17.00
CA PRO A 460 -28.44 -10.19 -16.47
C PRO A 460 -29.87 -9.76 -16.09
N ALA A 461 -30.85 -10.60 -16.44
CA ALA A 461 -32.25 -10.32 -16.18
C ALA A 461 -32.42 -9.88 -14.72
N ARG A 462 -33.10 -8.74 -14.49
CA ARG A 462 -33.48 -8.31 -13.14
C ARG A 462 -34.48 -9.33 -12.58
N GLU A 463 -33.99 -10.38 -11.94
CA GLU A 463 -34.81 -11.22 -11.07
C GLU A 463 -35.12 -10.39 -9.80
N ASP A 464 -36.41 -10.05 -9.66
CA ASP A 464 -37.14 -9.66 -8.45
C ASP A 464 -36.70 -8.43 -7.63
N GLN A 465 -37.07 -7.24 -8.13
CA GLN A 465 -37.52 -6.11 -7.29
C GLN A 465 -39.03 -6.19 -6.97
N GLN A 466 -39.63 -7.38 -6.93
CA GLN A 466 -41.04 -7.59 -6.55
C GLN A 466 -41.25 -7.89 -5.05
N HIS A 467 -40.20 -7.86 -4.23
CA HIS A 467 -40.32 -7.93 -2.76
C HIS A 467 -39.70 -6.71 -2.06
N ALA A 468 -40.15 -5.52 -2.44
CA ALA A 468 -39.96 -4.31 -1.63
C ALA A 468 -41.12 -3.32 -1.83
N THR A 469 -42.35 -3.82 -1.79
CA THR A 469 -43.54 -3.03 -1.51
C THR A 469 -44.50 -3.88 -0.67
N ARG A 470 -44.27 -3.85 0.64
CA ARG A 470 -45.31 -3.82 1.66
C ARG A 470 -44.77 -3.15 2.91
#